data_AF-A0A5N7WAL0-F1
#
_entry.id   AF-A0A5N7WAL0-F1
#
_cell.length_a   1.000
_cell.length_b   1.000
_cell.length_c   1.000
_cell.angle_alpha   90.00
_cell.angle_beta   90.00
_cell.angle_gamma   90.00
#
_symmetry.space_group_name_H-M   'P 1'
#
loop_
_entity.id
_entity.type
_entity.pdbx_description
1 polymer ?
#
loop_
_entity_poly.entity_id
_entity_poly.type
_entity_poly.pdbx_seq_one_letter_code
_entity_poly.pdbx_strand_id
1 'polypeptide(L)'
;MKDKISTMIEAAIGGDVLTDEGGGFVSIMGKSSPSIRQDIPAAFEAYTLLSHFLGRLPVRPVTLDAASPLPDLSPAILHDATAARLVALLPIGAGELTAVAYWLTDSVRSDQVKQMAGVLALPFSIESHAGVEHLLPEWFAAFYVRGEPGHCIPILALRSVLADQRFGGDWVAVALERMTAFALPQEQAASAVRNHNGTTL
;
A
#
# COMPACT_ATOMS: atom_id res chain seq x y z
N MET A 1 -5.12 20.13 -3.31
CA MET A 1 -5.07 18.72 -2.87
C MET A 1 -3.85 17.99 -3.45
N LYS A 2 -3.65 17.99 -4.77
CA LYS A 2 -2.43 17.44 -5.40
C LYS A 2 -1.15 18.03 -4.79
N ASP A 3 -1.06 19.35 -4.66
CA ASP A 3 0.13 20.02 -4.10
C ASP A 3 0.43 19.56 -2.67
N LYS A 4 -0.60 19.46 -1.81
CA LYS A 4 -0.47 18.94 -0.44
C LYS A 4 0.12 17.52 -0.44
N ILE A 5 -0.39 16.63 -1.31
CA ILE A 5 0.11 15.26 -1.44
C ILE A 5 1.57 15.28 -1.95
N SER A 6 1.89 16.12 -2.94
CA SER A 6 3.26 16.29 -3.45
C SER A 6 4.22 16.71 -2.34
N THR A 7 3.86 17.72 -1.56
CA THR A 7 4.67 18.19 -0.43
C THR A 7 4.90 17.09 0.60
N MET A 8 3.89 16.28 0.92
CA MET A 8 4.06 15.15 1.84
C MET A 8 4.99 14.06 1.26
N ILE A 9 4.91 13.78 -0.05
CA ILE A 9 5.82 12.84 -0.72
C ILE A 9 7.26 13.35 -0.69
N GLU A 10 7.47 14.62 -1.04
CA GLU A 10 8.77 15.28 -0.99
C GLU A 10 9.35 15.27 0.43
N ALA A 11 8.52 15.53 1.44
CA ALA A 11 8.94 15.44 2.83
C ALA A 11 9.25 14.00 3.28
N ALA A 12 8.56 12.99 2.74
CA ALA A 12 8.78 11.60 3.09
C ALA A 12 10.06 11.00 2.49
N ILE A 13 10.37 11.38 1.24
CA ILE A 13 11.58 10.97 0.52
C ILE A 13 12.78 11.85 0.88
N GLY A 14 12.53 13.13 1.16
CA GLY A 14 13.56 14.15 1.38
C GLY A 14 14.30 14.02 2.71
N GLY A 15 15.36 14.82 2.83
CA GLY A 15 16.26 14.84 3.99
C GLY A 15 17.51 14.00 3.78
N ASP A 16 18.62 14.44 4.36
CA ASP A 16 19.89 13.72 4.27
C ASP A 16 19.92 12.57 5.29
N VAL A 17 19.97 11.34 4.77
CA VAL A 17 20.07 10.10 5.57
C VAL A 17 21.32 10.10 6.45
N LEU A 18 22.37 10.84 6.06
CA LEU A 18 23.64 10.93 6.76
C LEU A 18 23.68 11.97 7.88
N THR A 19 22.66 12.85 7.97
CA THR A 19 22.62 13.91 9.00
C THR A 19 21.55 13.63 10.05
N ASP A 20 21.82 14.00 11.30
CA ASP A 20 20.91 13.78 12.44
C ASP A 20 19.75 14.75 12.54
N GLU A 21 19.67 15.72 11.63
CA GLU A 21 18.66 16.78 11.67
C GLU A 21 17.67 16.62 10.50
N GLY A 22 16.41 16.33 10.81
CA GLY A 22 15.29 16.59 9.90
C GLY A 22 15.14 15.65 8.69
N GLY A 23 15.37 14.35 8.87
CA GLY A 23 15.12 13.35 7.83
C GLY A 23 13.64 13.01 7.61
N GLY A 24 13.23 12.83 6.36
CA GLY A 24 11.93 12.27 6.00
C GLY A 24 11.74 10.82 6.45
N PHE A 25 10.56 10.24 6.19
CA PHE A 25 10.24 8.87 6.59
C PHE A 25 11.30 7.84 6.15
N VAL A 26 11.84 7.97 4.94
CA VAL A 26 12.90 7.09 4.44
C VAL A 26 14.20 7.22 5.25
N SER A 27 14.55 8.43 5.70
CA SER A 27 15.72 8.65 6.56
C SER A 27 15.50 8.03 7.95
N ILE A 28 14.29 8.14 8.52
CA ILE A 28 13.93 7.47 9.78
C ILE A 28 14.09 5.95 9.65
N MET A 29 13.60 5.36 8.55
CA MET A 29 13.83 3.94 8.27
C MET A 29 15.32 3.61 8.18
N GLY A 30 16.13 4.47 7.54
CA GLY A 30 17.58 4.34 7.40
C GLY A 30 18.35 4.28 8.73
N LYS A 31 17.79 4.87 9.79
CA LYS A 31 18.37 4.88 11.16
C LYS A 31 17.76 3.80 12.07
N SER A 32 16.76 3.09 11.58
CA SER A 32 16.04 2.06 12.32
C SER A 32 16.77 0.71 12.30
N SER A 33 16.14 -0.31 12.88
CA SER A 33 16.69 -1.67 12.93
C SER A 33 17.05 -2.22 11.53
N PRO A 34 17.98 -3.19 11.43
CA PRO A 34 18.31 -3.83 10.16
C PRO A 34 17.10 -4.38 9.39
N SER A 35 16.07 -4.90 10.08
CA SER A 35 14.85 -5.39 9.43
C SER A 35 14.05 -4.28 8.76
N ILE A 36 13.90 -3.11 9.40
CA ILE A 36 13.19 -1.96 8.80
C ILE A 36 13.97 -1.39 7.62
N ARG A 37 15.30 -1.36 7.69
CA ARG A 37 16.15 -0.87 6.58
C ARG A 37 15.99 -1.69 5.29
N GLN A 38 15.64 -2.97 5.38
CA GLN A 38 15.38 -3.82 4.21
C GLN A 38 14.11 -3.42 3.44
N ASP A 39 13.20 -2.69 4.08
CA ASP A 39 11.93 -2.26 3.47
C ASP A 39 12.06 -0.92 2.73
N ILE A 40 13.19 -0.23 2.86
CA ILE A 40 13.43 1.08 2.21
C ILE A 40 13.17 1.04 0.70
N PRO A 41 13.64 0.05 -0.08
CA PRO A 41 13.37 0.01 -1.51
C PRO A 41 11.87 -0.04 -1.85
N ALA A 42 11.09 -0.82 -1.11
CA ALA A 42 9.65 -0.95 -1.31
C ALA A 42 8.89 0.33 -0.90
N ALA A 43 9.26 0.93 0.24
CA ALA A 43 8.69 2.21 0.68
C ALA A 43 9.00 3.33 -0.33
N PHE A 44 10.24 3.40 -0.81
CA PHE A 44 10.66 4.36 -1.83
C PHE A 44 9.90 4.15 -3.14
N GLU A 45 9.73 2.90 -3.60
CA GLU A 45 8.95 2.55 -4.79
C GLU A 45 7.47 2.97 -4.65
N ALA A 46 6.85 2.80 -3.47
CA ALA A 46 5.49 3.27 -3.23
C ALA A 46 5.36 4.79 -3.42
N TYR A 47 6.28 5.57 -2.87
CA TYR A 47 6.26 7.02 -3.03
C TYR A 47 6.56 7.49 -4.46
N THR A 48 7.51 6.84 -5.16
CA THR A 48 7.81 7.20 -6.54
C THR A 48 6.66 6.87 -7.49
N LEU A 49 5.97 5.75 -7.27
CA LEU A 49 4.74 5.42 -7.99
C LEU A 49 3.63 6.43 -7.70
N LEU A 50 3.41 6.77 -6.43
CA LEU A 50 2.43 7.78 -6.07
C LEU A 50 2.75 9.13 -6.73
N SER A 51 4.00 9.59 -6.67
CA SER A 51 4.46 10.82 -7.32
C SER A 51 4.25 10.79 -8.84
N HIS A 52 4.65 9.69 -9.49
CA HIS A 52 4.48 9.50 -10.93
C HIS A 52 3.00 9.61 -11.35
N PHE A 53 2.10 8.95 -10.62
CA PHE A 53 0.69 8.92 -10.95
C PHE A 53 -0.10 10.14 -10.45
N LEU A 54 0.43 10.92 -9.50
CA LEU A 54 -0.20 12.17 -9.03
C LEU A 54 -0.43 13.17 -10.17
N GLY A 55 0.49 13.22 -11.13
CA GLY A 55 0.37 14.04 -12.34
C GLY A 55 -0.56 13.47 -13.42
N ARG A 56 -0.94 12.18 -13.33
CA ARG A 56 -1.60 11.43 -14.42
C ARG A 56 -3.02 10.98 -14.09
N LEU A 57 -3.29 10.72 -12.82
CA LEU A 57 -4.59 10.27 -12.34
C LEU A 57 -5.40 11.41 -11.72
N PRO A 58 -6.73 11.31 -11.73
CA PRO A 58 -7.57 12.19 -10.94
C PRO A 58 -7.35 11.92 -9.45
N VAL A 59 -7.29 12.98 -8.65
CA VAL A 59 -7.37 12.86 -7.19
C VAL A 59 -8.80 13.15 -6.77
N ARG A 60 -9.43 12.21 -6.08
CA ARG A 60 -10.85 12.28 -5.68
C ARG A 60 -10.94 12.35 -4.16
N PRO A 61 -11.61 13.37 -3.59
CA PRO A 61 -11.98 13.34 -2.18
C PRO A 61 -13.10 12.30 -2.00
N VAL A 62 -12.92 11.39 -1.04
CA VAL A 62 -13.88 10.32 -0.75
C VAL A 62 -13.97 10.07 0.75
N THR A 63 -14.98 9.31 1.17
CA THR A 63 -15.01 8.70 2.50
C THR A 63 -14.66 7.22 2.33
N LEU A 64 -13.57 6.78 2.95
CA LEU A 64 -13.13 5.39 2.95
C LEU A 64 -13.72 4.69 4.18
N ASP A 65 -14.95 4.23 4.04
CA ASP A 65 -15.70 3.54 5.08
C ASP A 65 -15.53 2.01 4.97
N ALA A 66 -15.19 1.37 6.09
CA ALA A 66 -15.10 -0.07 6.19
C ALA A 66 -16.44 -0.77 5.93
N ALA A 67 -17.57 -0.11 6.21
CA ALA A 67 -18.90 -0.64 5.96
C ALA A 67 -19.34 -0.54 4.50
N SER A 68 -18.64 0.25 3.67
CA SER A 68 -18.97 0.45 2.26
C SER A 68 -17.70 0.37 1.39
N PRO A 69 -17.23 -0.85 1.08
CA PRO A 69 -16.09 -1.05 0.19
C PRO A 69 -16.28 -0.36 -1.17
N LEU A 70 -15.16 0.01 -1.81
CA LEU A 70 -15.17 0.67 -3.11
C LEU A 70 -15.88 -0.22 -4.16
N PRO A 71 -16.96 0.27 -4.80
CA PRO A 71 -17.75 -0.55 -5.72
C PRO A 71 -17.03 -0.80 -7.05
N ASP A 72 -16.11 0.09 -7.43
CA ASP A 72 -15.25 -0.06 -8.60
C ASP A 72 -13.80 0.35 -8.26
N LEU A 73 -12.86 -0.14 -9.06
CA LEU A 73 -11.43 0.10 -8.90
C LEU A 73 -10.89 0.97 -10.04
N SER A 74 -11.68 1.94 -10.49
CA SER A 74 -11.24 2.86 -11.54
C SER A 74 -9.96 3.58 -11.12
N PRO A 75 -8.94 3.66 -12.00
CA PRO A 75 -7.68 4.33 -11.70
C PRO A 75 -7.86 5.76 -11.19
N ALA A 76 -7.43 6.00 -9.97
CA ALA A 76 -7.56 7.27 -9.26
C ALA A 76 -6.66 7.28 -8.03
N ILE A 77 -6.42 8.47 -7.48
CA ILE A 77 -5.89 8.63 -6.12
C ILE A 77 -7.05 9.08 -5.25
N LEU A 78 -7.43 8.24 -4.31
CA LEU A 78 -8.54 8.47 -3.38
C LEU A 78 -7.97 9.07 -2.10
N HIS A 79 -8.55 10.16 -1.62
CA HIS A 79 -8.10 10.83 -0.41
C HIS A 79 -9.27 11.04 0.54
N ASP A 80 -9.17 10.47 1.73
CA ASP A 80 -10.07 10.70 2.85
C ASP A 80 -9.36 11.58 3.88
N ALA A 81 -9.71 12.86 3.87
CA ALA A 81 -9.14 13.83 4.81
C ALA A 81 -9.60 13.60 6.25
N THR A 82 -10.75 12.96 6.47
CA THR A 82 -11.32 12.75 7.80
C THR A 82 -10.67 11.54 8.47
N ALA A 83 -10.53 10.45 7.72
CA ALA A 83 -9.85 9.25 8.19
C ALA A 83 -8.31 9.36 8.09
N ALA A 84 -7.80 10.44 7.50
CA ALA A 84 -6.38 10.67 7.23
C ALA A 84 -5.76 9.51 6.43
N ARG A 85 -6.40 9.15 5.31
CA ARG A 85 -6.02 8.01 4.46
C ARG A 85 -5.94 8.40 3.00
N LEU A 86 -5.06 7.72 2.28
CA LEU A 86 -4.91 7.84 0.85
C LEU A 86 -4.78 6.46 0.22
N VAL A 87 -5.42 6.24 -0.93
CA VAL A 87 -5.26 5.00 -1.71
C VAL A 87 -4.99 5.38 -3.15
N ALA A 88 -3.85 4.95 -3.69
CA ALA A 88 -3.58 5.07 -5.12
C ALA A 88 -3.98 3.78 -5.83
N LEU A 89 -4.96 3.87 -6.73
CA LEU A 89 -5.40 2.79 -7.61
C LEU A 89 -4.70 2.94 -8.95
N LEU A 90 -3.64 2.15 -9.14
CA LEU A 90 -2.75 2.24 -10.29
C LEU A 90 -3.14 1.20 -11.35
N PRO A 91 -3.31 1.60 -12.62
CA PRO A 91 -3.56 0.64 -13.69
C PRO A 91 -2.27 -0.12 -14.00
N ILE A 92 -2.37 -1.44 -14.15
CA ILE A 92 -1.25 -2.31 -14.50
C ILE A 92 -1.61 -3.08 -15.77
N GLY A 93 -0.82 -2.92 -16.84
CA GLY A 93 -0.94 -3.69 -18.06
C GLY A 93 -0.49 -5.15 -17.88
N ALA A 94 -0.85 -6.00 -18.84
CA ALA A 94 -0.42 -7.40 -18.82
C ALA A 94 1.12 -7.49 -18.91
N GLY A 95 1.74 -8.24 -18.01
CA GLY A 95 3.20 -8.38 -17.92
C GLY A 95 3.92 -7.19 -17.28
N GLU A 96 3.21 -6.13 -16.88
CA GLU A 96 3.84 -4.91 -16.39
C GLU A 96 4.01 -4.88 -14.86
N LEU A 97 3.35 -5.76 -14.11
CA LEU A 97 3.30 -5.69 -12.63
C LEU A 97 4.69 -5.58 -12.00
N THR A 98 5.59 -6.50 -12.36
CA THR A 98 6.97 -6.53 -11.85
C THR A 98 7.82 -5.39 -12.41
N ALA A 99 7.52 -4.90 -13.62
CA ALA A 99 8.26 -3.80 -14.25
C ALA A 99 7.90 -2.43 -13.63
N VAL A 100 6.66 -2.29 -13.18
CA VAL A 100 6.13 -1.08 -12.55
C VAL A 100 6.42 -1.06 -11.05
N ALA A 101 6.26 -2.18 -10.35
CA ALA A 101 6.31 -2.26 -8.90
C ALA A 101 7.13 -3.48 -8.43
N TYR A 102 8.43 -3.50 -8.77
CA TYR A 102 9.31 -4.64 -8.52
C TYR A 102 9.41 -4.99 -7.04
N TRP A 103 9.80 -4.00 -6.21
CA TRP A 103 10.06 -4.23 -4.79
C TRP A 103 8.79 -4.53 -4.01
N LEU A 104 7.70 -3.83 -4.34
CA LEU A 104 6.40 -4.05 -3.72
C LEU A 104 5.85 -5.44 -4.06
N THR A 105 6.05 -5.93 -5.27
CA THR A 105 5.41 -7.18 -5.75
C THR A 105 6.31 -8.41 -5.67
N ASP A 106 7.51 -8.28 -5.10
CA ASP A 106 8.47 -9.38 -4.93
C ASP A 106 7.86 -10.57 -4.15
N SER A 107 6.94 -10.31 -3.22
CA SER A 107 6.26 -11.36 -2.46
C SER A 107 5.27 -12.19 -3.29
N VAL A 108 4.86 -11.72 -4.47
CA VAL A 108 3.93 -12.44 -5.34
C VAL A 108 4.64 -13.64 -5.96
N ARG A 109 4.20 -14.86 -5.64
CA ARG A 109 4.87 -16.09 -6.09
C ARG A 109 4.41 -16.59 -7.46
N SER A 110 3.18 -16.26 -7.86
CA SER A 110 2.61 -16.77 -9.11
C SER A 110 3.08 -15.93 -10.30
N ASP A 111 3.88 -16.52 -11.18
CA ASP A 111 4.28 -15.90 -12.44
C ASP A 111 3.06 -15.59 -13.31
N GLN A 112 2.05 -16.46 -13.29
CA GLN A 112 0.80 -16.21 -13.99
C GLN A 112 0.15 -14.91 -13.53
N VAL A 113 0.06 -14.67 -12.21
CA VAL A 113 -0.49 -13.42 -11.66
C VAL A 113 0.34 -12.21 -12.10
N LYS A 114 1.68 -12.32 -12.08
CA LYS A 114 2.57 -11.25 -12.54
C LYS A 114 2.39 -10.88 -14.02
N GLN A 115 1.89 -11.82 -14.83
CA GLN A 115 1.58 -11.59 -16.25
C GLN A 115 0.18 -11.02 -16.49
N MET A 116 -0.71 -11.00 -15.50
CA MET A 116 -2.07 -10.51 -15.67
C MET A 116 -2.14 -8.98 -15.55
N ALA A 117 -3.01 -8.38 -16.35
CA ALA A 117 -3.40 -6.97 -16.17
C ALA A 117 -4.29 -6.83 -14.92
N GLY A 118 -4.36 -5.63 -14.34
CA GLY A 118 -5.19 -5.38 -13.18
C GLY A 118 -5.04 -3.98 -12.60
N VAL A 119 -5.37 -3.85 -11.32
CA VAL A 119 -5.21 -2.62 -10.55
C VAL A 119 -4.36 -2.91 -9.32
N LEU A 120 -3.27 -2.18 -9.16
CA LEU A 120 -2.46 -2.19 -7.94
C LEU A 120 -2.95 -1.07 -7.01
N ALA A 121 -3.48 -1.44 -5.86
CA ALA A 121 -3.86 -0.52 -4.80
C ALA A 121 -2.70 -0.33 -3.82
N LEU A 122 -2.24 0.91 -3.68
CA LEU A 122 -1.22 1.34 -2.72
C LEU A 122 -1.87 2.21 -1.64
N PRO A 123 -2.11 1.68 -0.44
CA PRO A 123 -2.66 2.45 0.67
C PRO A 123 -1.56 3.19 1.44
N PHE A 124 -1.91 4.38 1.92
CA PHE A 124 -1.07 5.24 2.74
C PHE A 124 -1.89 5.80 3.91
N SER A 125 -1.31 5.79 5.10
CA SER A 125 -1.82 6.53 6.26
C SER A 125 -1.21 7.94 6.27
N ILE A 126 -1.98 8.91 6.76
CA ILE A 126 -1.51 10.27 7.02
C ILE A 126 -1.53 10.44 8.53
N GLU A 127 -0.36 10.68 9.12
CA GLU A 127 -0.21 10.86 10.57
C GLU A 127 0.30 12.26 10.89
N SER A 128 -0.27 12.89 11.91
CA SER A 128 0.16 14.23 12.35
C SER A 128 1.07 14.14 13.57
N HIS A 129 2.32 14.58 13.43
CA HIS A 129 3.30 14.65 14.51
C HIS A 129 3.76 16.11 14.69
N ALA A 130 3.59 16.66 15.89
CA ALA A 130 3.93 18.06 16.21
C ALA A 130 3.31 19.09 15.23
N GLY A 131 2.12 18.80 14.68
CA GLY A 131 1.42 19.65 13.73
C GLY A 131 1.88 19.52 12.27
N VAL A 132 2.80 18.58 11.98
CA VAL A 132 3.23 18.24 10.62
C VAL A 132 2.59 16.92 10.21
N GLU A 133 1.95 16.90 9.05
CA GLU A 133 1.41 15.67 8.47
C GLU A 133 2.49 14.90 7.73
N HIS A 134 2.55 13.60 7.98
CA HIS A 134 3.45 12.64 7.37
C HIS A 134 2.64 11.61 6.62
N LEU A 135 2.95 11.42 5.34
CA LEU A 135 2.40 10.35 4.54
C LEU A 135 3.25 9.10 4.76
N LEU A 136 2.64 7.97 5.09
CA LEU A 136 3.29 6.71 5.41
C LEU A 136 2.70 5.60 4.53
N PRO A 137 3.48 4.84 3.75
CA PRO A 137 2.97 3.69 3.03
C PRO A 137 2.54 2.62 4.04
N GLU A 138 1.41 1.98 3.79
CA GLU A 138 1.05 0.79 4.55
C GLU A 138 2.02 -0.35 4.22
N TRP A 139 2.14 -1.28 5.17
CA TRP A 139 3.01 -2.45 5.05
C TRP A 139 2.53 -3.49 4.03
N PHE A 140 1.31 -3.30 3.50
CA PHE A 140 0.71 -4.15 2.48
C PHE A 140 0.31 -3.33 1.25
N ALA A 141 0.17 -4.02 0.13
CA ALA A 141 -0.53 -3.56 -1.06
C ALA A 141 -1.59 -4.60 -1.46
N ALA A 142 -2.43 -4.28 -2.44
CA ALA A 142 -3.38 -5.25 -3.00
C ALA A 142 -3.38 -5.18 -4.52
N PHE A 143 -3.31 -6.35 -5.16
CA PHE A 143 -3.46 -6.46 -6.61
C PHE A 143 -4.80 -7.09 -6.96
N TYR A 144 -5.61 -6.33 -7.70
CA TYR A 144 -6.90 -6.76 -8.19
C TYR A 144 -6.76 -7.23 -9.63
N VAL A 145 -6.77 -8.54 -9.80
CA VAL A 145 -6.58 -9.18 -11.11
C VAL A 145 -7.72 -8.76 -12.04
N ARG A 146 -7.38 -8.31 -13.25
CA ARG A 146 -8.30 -7.75 -14.25
C ARG A 146 -9.13 -6.55 -13.74
N GLY A 147 -8.74 -5.94 -12.62
CA GLY A 147 -9.50 -4.87 -11.97
C GLY A 147 -10.79 -5.35 -11.31
N GLU A 148 -10.94 -6.66 -11.08
CA GLU A 148 -12.14 -7.23 -10.47
C GLU A 148 -12.05 -7.13 -8.94
N PRO A 149 -12.99 -6.44 -8.25
CA PRO A 149 -13.01 -6.33 -6.78
C PRO A 149 -13.04 -7.68 -6.05
N GLY A 150 -13.60 -8.71 -6.70
CA GLY A 150 -13.66 -10.07 -6.16
C GLY A 150 -12.33 -10.83 -6.23
N HIS A 151 -11.40 -10.41 -7.09
CA HIS A 151 -10.14 -11.12 -7.30
C HIS A 151 -8.96 -10.34 -6.74
N CYS A 152 -8.95 -10.21 -5.42
CA CYS A 152 -7.90 -9.53 -4.66
C CYS A 152 -6.76 -10.49 -4.27
N ILE A 153 -5.53 -10.05 -4.51
CA ILE A 153 -4.30 -10.69 -4.03
C ILE A 153 -3.59 -9.71 -3.08
N PRO A 154 -3.63 -9.93 -1.77
CA PRO A 154 -2.83 -9.16 -0.82
C PRO A 154 -1.33 -9.35 -1.08
N ILE A 155 -0.57 -8.28 -0.95
CA ILE A 155 0.86 -8.22 -1.21
C ILE A 155 1.55 -7.72 0.06
N LEU A 156 2.59 -8.42 0.48
CA LEU A 156 3.42 -8.00 1.61
C LEU A 156 4.49 -7.04 1.09
N ALA A 157 4.23 -5.74 1.23
CA ALA A 157 5.09 -4.67 0.72
C ALA A 157 6.29 -4.41 1.65
N LEU A 158 6.06 -4.34 2.97
CA LEU A 158 7.10 -4.09 3.97
C LEU A 158 7.24 -5.31 4.87
N ARG A 159 8.35 -6.05 4.73
CA ARG A 159 8.56 -7.36 5.35
C ARG A 159 8.95 -7.27 6.83
N SER A 160 9.47 -6.12 7.29
CA SER A 160 9.84 -5.92 8.70
C SER A 160 8.69 -6.16 9.67
N VAL A 161 7.46 -6.01 9.20
CA VAL A 161 6.22 -6.30 9.94
C VAL A 161 6.16 -7.74 10.47
N LEU A 162 6.80 -8.69 9.77
CA LEU A 162 6.84 -10.09 10.18
C LEU A 162 7.70 -10.34 11.43
N ALA A 163 8.54 -9.38 11.84
CA ALA A 163 9.29 -9.46 13.09
C ALA A 163 8.42 -9.15 14.32
N ASP A 164 7.21 -8.61 14.13
CA ASP A 164 6.27 -8.28 15.19
C ASP A 164 5.27 -9.42 15.41
N GLN A 165 5.19 -9.91 16.64
CA GLN A 165 4.34 -11.03 17.04
C GLN A 165 2.85 -10.80 16.78
N ARG A 166 2.40 -9.54 16.69
CA ARG A 166 1.01 -9.18 16.37
C ARG A 166 0.60 -9.63 14.97
N PHE A 167 1.56 -9.84 14.07
CA PHE A 167 1.32 -10.34 12.71
C PHE A 167 1.33 -11.88 12.64
N GLY A 168 1.61 -12.55 13.77
CA GLY A 168 1.04 -13.85 14.16
C GLY A 168 1.27 -15.05 13.24
N GLY A 169 2.14 -14.94 12.23
CA GLY A 169 2.39 -15.99 11.23
C GLY A 169 1.43 -16.00 10.03
N ASP A 170 0.24 -15.41 10.16
CA ASP A 170 -0.72 -15.22 9.06
C ASP A 170 -0.95 -13.73 8.79
N TRP A 171 0.05 -13.10 8.15
CA TRP A 171 -0.03 -11.70 7.74
C TRP A 171 -1.14 -11.44 6.73
N VAL A 172 -1.60 -12.47 6.00
CA VAL A 172 -2.63 -12.31 4.97
C VAL A 172 -3.96 -11.98 5.62
N ALA A 173 -4.35 -12.69 6.68
CA ALA A 173 -5.55 -12.37 7.45
C ALA A 173 -5.53 -10.94 8.01
N VAL A 174 -4.38 -10.52 8.57
CA VAL A 174 -4.20 -9.16 9.11
C VAL A 174 -4.25 -8.10 8.00
N ALA A 175 -3.69 -8.40 6.82
CA ALA A 175 -3.76 -7.49 5.67
C ALA A 175 -5.21 -7.31 5.20
N LEU A 176 -5.96 -8.40 5.09
CA LEU A 176 -7.37 -8.38 4.69
C LEU A 176 -8.25 -7.61 5.69
N GLU A 177 -7.98 -7.72 6.98
CA GLU A 177 -8.64 -6.90 8.00
C GLU A 177 -8.24 -5.42 7.84
N ARG A 178 -6.94 -5.13 7.71
CA ARG A 178 -6.43 -3.76 7.55
C ARG A 178 -6.95 -3.09 6.29
N MET A 179 -7.13 -3.82 5.20
CA MET A 179 -7.72 -3.35 3.94
C MET A 179 -9.11 -2.71 4.14
N THR A 180 -9.89 -3.18 5.12
CA THR A 180 -11.21 -2.59 5.41
C THR A 180 -11.12 -1.13 5.84
N ALA A 181 -10.04 -0.74 6.53
CA ALA A 181 -9.79 0.65 6.90
C ALA A 181 -9.61 1.56 5.66
N PHE A 182 -9.25 0.99 4.52
CA PHE A 182 -9.05 1.71 3.26
C PHE A 182 -10.23 1.51 2.28
N ALA A 183 -11.35 0.96 2.76
CA ALA A 183 -12.50 0.56 1.96
C ALA A 183 -12.14 -0.34 0.77
N LEU A 184 -11.02 -1.07 0.86
CA LEU A 184 -10.54 -1.93 -0.21
C LEU A 184 -11.36 -3.24 -0.23
N PRO A 185 -11.95 -3.62 -1.38
CA PRO A 185 -12.71 -4.87 -1.51
C PRO A 185 -11.84 -6.09 -1.18
N GLN A 186 -12.30 -6.93 -0.26
CA GLN A 186 -11.50 -8.03 0.27
C GLN A 186 -12.30 -9.30 0.62
N GLU A 187 -13.64 -9.22 0.59
CA GLU A 187 -14.54 -10.25 1.13
C GLU A 187 -14.32 -11.66 0.54
N GLN A 188 -14.07 -11.75 -0.77
CA GLN A 188 -13.83 -13.03 -1.43
C GLN A 188 -12.49 -13.63 -1.04
N ALA A 189 -11.44 -12.80 -0.95
CA ALA A 189 -10.13 -13.23 -0.48
C ALA A 189 -10.18 -13.69 0.99
N ALA A 190 -10.88 -12.97 1.87
CA ALA A 190 -11.09 -13.42 3.25
C ALA A 190 -11.92 -14.70 3.36
N SER A 191 -12.90 -14.90 2.49
CA SER A 191 -13.67 -16.14 2.44
C SER A 191 -12.80 -17.33 2.03
N ALA A 192 -11.90 -17.14 1.06
CA ALA A 192 -10.94 -18.17 0.65
C ALA A 192 -9.98 -18.55 1.79
N VAL A 193 -9.45 -17.58 2.53
CA VAL A 193 -8.58 -17.82 3.71
C VAL A 193 -9.33 -18.58 4.80
N ARG A 194 -10.57 -18.18 5.13
CA ARG A 194 -11.41 -18.90 6.13
C ARG A 194 -11.66 -20.35 5.72
N ASN A 195 -11.96 -20.60 4.45
CA ASN A 195 -12.20 -21.95 3.95
C ASN A 195 -10.93 -22.81 3.98
N HIS A 196 -9.77 -22.23 3.67
CA HIS A 196 -8.49 -22.94 3.75
C HIS A 196 -8.14 -23.33 5.19
N ASN A 197 -8.32 -22.41 6.14
CA ASN A 197 -8.03 -22.65 7.56
C ASN A 197 -9.07 -23.56 8.23
N GLY A 198 -10.31 -23.59 7.73
CA GLY A 198 -11.39 -24.46 8.21
C GLY A 198 -11.31 -25.92 7.72
N THR A 199 -10.40 -26.26 6.81
CA THR A 199 -10.23 -27.63 6.28
C THR A 199 -9.25 -28.47 7.12
N THR A 200 -8.84 -27.98 8.29
CA THR A 200 -7.94 -28.69 9.22
C THR A 200 -8.66 -29.00 10.53
N LEU A 201 -9.61 -29.93 10.48
CA LEU A 201 -10.17 -30.63 11.66
C LEU A 201 -10.43 -32.10 11.30
#